data_AF-A0A7W1EBU2-F1
#
_entry.id   AF-A0A7W1EBU2-F1
#
_cell.length_a   1.000
_cell.length_b   1.000
_cell.length_c   1.000
_cell.angle_alpha   90.00
_cell.angle_beta   90.00
_cell.angle_gamma   90.00
#
_symmetry.space_group_name_H-M   'P 1'
#
loop_
_entity.id
_entity.type
_entity.pdbx_description
1 polymer ?
#
loop_
_entity_poly.entity_id
_entity_poly.type
_entity_poly.pdbx_seq_one_letter_code
_entity_poly.pdbx_strand_id
1 'polypeptide(L)'
;RLDPFYFRGTIEGTARRPVGHRLQLGARAFAGWAGGDHPAPRQRQIYAQGADPLEQYDNPFLRSRGALLAGEDFNYQMPGGGGVRGADSRLSSEGLVALNVELERELLTRPAAHLFNRITAAAFGDIAHGISGPDANLGRQPLRFLADAGVGFRAAHRIGQTEFVTRFDFPLVVSRAELAQDVGSGDQSVDFRWTFSFQPAF
;
A
#
# COMPACT_ATOMS: atom_id res chain seq x y z
N ARG A 1 9.45 5.20 -36.74
CA ARG A 1 9.81 5.83 -35.45
C ARG A 1 10.08 4.67 -34.52
N LEU A 2 11.34 4.46 -34.11
CA LEU A 2 11.68 3.36 -33.19
C LEU A 2 10.96 3.62 -31.86
N ASP A 3 10.30 2.61 -31.31
CA ASP A 3 9.75 2.70 -29.95
C ASP A 3 10.91 3.00 -28.99
N PRO A 4 10.82 4.08 -28.19
CA PRO A 4 11.89 4.42 -27.23
C PRO A 4 12.08 3.26 -26.26
N PHE A 5 13.34 2.92 -25.96
CA PHE A 5 13.65 1.83 -25.06
C PHE A 5 13.16 2.16 -23.66
N TYR A 6 12.53 1.18 -23.02
CA TYR A 6 11.91 1.29 -21.71
C TYR A 6 12.18 0.03 -20.88
N PHE A 7 12.46 0.20 -19.60
CA PHE A 7 12.54 -0.90 -18.64
C PHE A 7 11.83 -0.56 -17.33
N ARG A 8 11.31 -1.60 -16.65
CA ARG A 8 10.81 -1.57 -15.27
C ARG A 8 11.33 -2.82 -14.57
N GLY A 9 11.90 -2.63 -13.38
CA GLY A 9 12.33 -3.72 -12.53
C GLY A 9 11.90 -3.46 -11.09
N THR A 10 11.47 -4.52 -10.41
CA THR A 10 11.09 -4.48 -8.99
C THR A 10 11.69 -5.67 -8.26
N ILE A 11 12.07 -5.45 -7.01
CA ILE A 11 12.55 -6.46 -6.08
C ILE A 11 11.75 -6.30 -4.80
N GLU A 12 11.25 -7.42 -4.28
CA GLU A 12 10.49 -7.46 -3.05
C GLU A 12 10.99 -8.61 -2.17
N GLY A 13 11.10 -8.37 -0.87
CA GLY A 13 11.40 -9.38 0.12
C GLY A 13 10.51 -9.20 1.34
N THR A 14 9.92 -10.30 1.82
CA THR A 14 9.05 -10.30 2.99
C THR A 14 9.56 -11.27 4.04
N ALA A 15 9.39 -10.91 5.31
CA ALA A 15 9.76 -11.73 6.44
C ALA A 15 8.66 -11.67 7.50
N ARG A 16 8.32 -12.82 8.08
CA ARG A 16 7.36 -12.91 9.19
C ARG A 16 7.92 -13.78 10.30
N ARG A 17 7.77 -13.33 11.54
CA ARG A 17 8.25 -14.05 12.72
C ARG A 17 7.22 -13.97 13.85
N PRO A 18 6.82 -15.12 14.44
CA PRO A 18 6.03 -15.10 15.67
C PRO A 18 6.86 -14.53 16.83
N VAL A 19 6.26 -13.67 17.64
CA VAL A 19 6.87 -13.07 18.83
C VAL A 19 6.05 -13.50 20.05
N GLY A 20 6.32 -14.70 20.55
CA GLY A 20 5.48 -15.34 21.57
C GLY A 20 4.21 -15.97 20.99
N HIS A 21 3.18 -16.15 21.81
CA HIS A 21 2.02 -16.98 21.47
C HIS A 21 0.90 -16.28 20.69
N ARG A 22 0.87 -14.95 20.71
CA ARG A 22 -0.24 -14.16 20.12
C ARG A 22 0.23 -12.97 19.29
N LEU A 23 1.54 -12.75 19.17
CA LEU A 23 2.08 -11.66 18.36
C LEU A 23 2.83 -12.20 17.15
N GLN A 24 2.75 -11.47 16.06
CA GLN A 24 3.51 -11.73 14.84
C GLN A 24 4.10 -10.42 14.34
N LEU A 25 5.40 -10.42 14.08
CA LEU A 25 6.09 -9.32 13.43
C LEU A 25 6.26 -9.67 11.95
N GLY A 26 5.81 -8.79 11.07
CA GLY A 26 6.02 -8.82 9.64
C GLY A 26 6.87 -7.64 9.19
N ALA A 27 7.70 -7.85 8.18
CA ALA A 27 8.37 -6.78 7.46
C ALA A 27 8.39 -7.06 5.96
N ARG A 28 8.31 -6.01 5.16
CA ARG A 28 8.50 -6.04 3.70
C ARG A 28 9.50 -4.97 3.31
N ALA A 29 10.49 -5.35 2.53
CA ALA A 29 11.37 -4.43 1.83
C ALA A 29 11.03 -4.47 0.33
N PHE A 30 10.97 -3.30 -0.28
CA PHE A 30 10.67 -3.14 -1.69
C PHE A 30 11.64 -2.16 -2.35
N ALA A 31 12.04 -2.45 -3.57
CA ALA A 31 12.79 -1.54 -4.43
C ALA A 31 12.23 -1.64 -5.85
N GLY A 32 11.93 -0.50 -6.46
CA GLY A 32 11.43 -0.42 -7.83
C GLY A 32 12.15 0.66 -8.60
N TRP A 33 12.38 0.40 -9.89
CA TRP A 33 12.93 1.38 -10.81
C TRP A 33 12.31 1.23 -12.20
N ALA A 34 11.97 2.35 -12.81
CA ALA A 34 11.49 2.49 -14.16
C ALA A 34 12.31 3.57 -14.87
N GLY A 35 12.72 3.32 -16.11
CA GLY A 35 13.55 4.24 -16.86
C GLY A 35 13.68 3.87 -18.33
N GLY A 36 14.38 4.71 -19.09
CA GLY A 36 14.57 4.53 -20.53
C GLY A 36 15.15 5.79 -21.18
N ASP A 37 15.02 5.87 -22.51
CA ASP A 37 15.48 7.04 -23.29
C ASP A 37 14.68 8.32 -22.97
N HIS A 38 13.49 8.15 -22.38
CA HIS A 38 12.57 9.20 -21.96
C HIS A 38 12.03 8.92 -20.56
N PRO A 39 11.54 9.95 -19.84
CA PRO A 39 10.89 9.76 -18.54
C PRO A 39 9.79 8.71 -18.62
N ALA A 40 9.73 7.84 -17.59
CA ALA A 40 8.79 6.73 -17.58
C ALA A 40 7.33 7.25 -17.64
N PRO A 41 6.46 6.69 -18.50
CA PRO A 41 5.04 7.03 -18.50
C PRO A 41 4.45 6.80 -17.11
N ARG A 42 3.54 7.67 -16.64
CA ARG A 42 2.97 7.60 -15.28
C ARG A 42 2.38 6.24 -14.91
N GLN A 43 1.75 5.56 -15.87
CA GLN A 43 1.16 4.23 -15.66
C GLN A 43 2.20 3.16 -15.33
N ARG A 44 3.49 3.42 -15.56
CA ARG A 44 4.59 2.49 -15.31
C ARG A 44 5.63 3.00 -14.32
N GLN A 45 5.39 4.17 -13.74
CA GLN A 45 6.14 4.65 -12.58
C GLN A 45 5.85 3.78 -11.36
N ILE A 46 6.69 3.91 -10.34
CA ILE A 46 6.55 3.18 -9.09
C ILE A 46 5.71 4.01 -8.13
N TYR A 47 4.59 3.44 -7.68
CA TYR A 47 3.61 4.13 -6.83
C TYR A 47 3.97 3.97 -5.34
N ALA A 48 3.76 5.03 -4.57
CA ALA A 48 4.10 5.06 -3.15
C ALA A 48 3.08 4.31 -2.29
N GLN A 49 1.78 4.42 -2.59
CA GLN A 49 0.71 3.86 -1.76
C GLN A 49 0.58 2.33 -1.87
N GLY A 50 0.84 1.77 -3.05
CA GLY A 50 0.43 0.42 -3.37
C GLY A 50 0.72 0.02 -4.81
N ALA A 51 -0.01 -0.99 -5.29
CA ALA A 51 0.03 -1.47 -6.65
C ALA A 51 -0.19 -0.34 -7.67
N ASP A 52 0.54 -0.41 -8.78
CA ASP A 52 0.36 0.55 -9.87
C ASP A 52 -0.99 0.34 -10.61
N PRO A 53 -1.45 1.31 -11.41
CA PRO A 53 -2.73 1.18 -12.11
C PRO A 53 -2.83 -0.04 -13.04
N LEU A 54 -1.71 -0.53 -13.58
CA LEU A 54 -1.68 -1.72 -14.42
C LEU A 54 -1.89 -2.98 -13.56
N GLU A 55 -1.19 -3.10 -12.44
CA GLU A 55 -1.35 -4.17 -11.46
C GLU A 55 -2.78 -4.21 -10.88
N GLN A 56 -3.42 -3.06 -10.71
CA GLN A 56 -4.81 -2.97 -10.25
C GLN A 56 -5.83 -3.54 -11.25
N TYR A 57 -5.54 -3.59 -12.56
CA TYR A 57 -6.45 -4.18 -13.55
C TYR A 57 -6.62 -5.69 -13.38
N ASP A 58 -5.65 -6.37 -12.77
CA ASP A 58 -5.76 -7.80 -12.47
C ASP A 58 -6.70 -8.07 -11.27
N ASN A 59 -7.06 -7.03 -10.52
CA ASN A 59 -7.98 -7.16 -9.40
C ASN A 59 -9.45 -7.10 -9.86
N PRO A 60 -10.24 -8.18 -9.69
CA PRO A 60 -11.63 -8.22 -10.13
C PRO A 60 -12.52 -7.18 -9.43
N PHE A 61 -12.13 -6.72 -8.24
CA PHE A 61 -12.85 -5.70 -7.49
C PHE A 61 -12.60 -4.28 -7.99
N LEU A 62 -11.55 -4.06 -8.80
CA LEU A 62 -11.17 -2.73 -9.30
C LEU A 62 -11.36 -2.61 -10.82
N ARG A 63 -11.25 -3.71 -11.58
CA ARG A 63 -11.23 -3.68 -13.06
C ARG A 63 -12.57 -3.38 -13.73
N SER A 64 -13.69 -3.55 -13.03
CA SER A 64 -15.04 -3.43 -13.62
C SER A 64 -15.51 -1.98 -13.63
N ARG A 65 -16.14 -1.54 -14.72
CA ARG A 65 -16.78 -0.20 -14.76
C ARG A 65 -17.89 -0.13 -13.72
N GLY A 66 -17.86 0.90 -12.86
CA GLY A 66 -18.80 1.04 -11.75
C GLY A 66 -18.47 0.16 -10.54
N ALA A 67 -17.26 -0.39 -10.46
CA ALA A 67 -16.79 -1.08 -9.27
C ALA A 67 -16.85 -0.16 -8.05
N LEU A 68 -17.54 -0.60 -7.00
CA LEU A 68 -17.76 0.17 -5.78
C LEU A 68 -16.44 0.54 -5.08
N LEU A 69 -15.44 -0.33 -5.13
CA LEU A 69 -14.15 -0.13 -4.45
C LEU A 69 -13.17 0.74 -5.24
N ALA A 70 -13.51 1.11 -6.48
CA ALA A 70 -12.72 2.01 -7.32
C ALA A 70 -13.28 3.44 -7.36
N GLY A 71 -14.31 3.72 -6.55
CA GLY A 71 -14.91 5.06 -6.44
C GLY A 71 -14.04 6.05 -5.67
N GLU A 72 -14.21 7.35 -5.95
CA GLU A 72 -13.43 8.44 -5.32
C GLU A 72 -13.65 8.54 -3.80
N ASP A 73 -14.79 8.05 -3.29
CA ASP A 73 -15.13 8.05 -1.86
C ASP A 73 -14.57 6.83 -1.10
N PHE A 74 -13.82 5.94 -1.78
CA PHE A 74 -13.38 4.68 -1.21
C PHE A 74 -11.85 4.52 -1.26
N ASN A 75 -11.22 4.46 -0.09
CA ASN A 75 -9.77 4.32 0.04
C ASN A 75 -9.35 2.84 -0.04
N TYR A 76 -9.51 2.22 -1.23
CA TYR A 76 -9.04 0.87 -1.45
C TYR A 76 -7.51 0.83 -1.60
N GLN A 77 -6.83 0.06 -0.76
CA GLN A 77 -5.39 -0.15 -0.83
C GLN A 77 -5.10 -1.55 -1.37
N MET A 78 -4.43 -1.60 -2.51
CA MET A 78 -3.89 -2.83 -3.08
C MET A 78 -2.39 -2.91 -2.76
N PRO A 79 -1.91 -3.96 -2.05
CA PRO A 79 -0.49 -4.19 -1.83
C PRO A 79 0.30 -4.23 -3.15
N GLY A 80 1.51 -3.68 -3.11
CA GLY A 80 2.37 -3.44 -4.26
C GLY A 80 3.16 -2.15 -4.05
N GLY A 81 4.09 -1.83 -4.95
CA GLY A 81 4.86 -0.58 -4.88
C GLY A 81 5.46 -0.31 -3.49
N GLY A 82 5.43 0.95 -3.05
CA GLY A 82 5.95 1.39 -1.75
C GLY A 82 5.13 0.96 -0.53
N GLY A 83 3.85 0.65 -0.70
CA GLY A 83 2.97 0.22 0.39
C GLY A 83 2.73 1.25 1.50
N VAL A 84 2.94 2.55 1.26
CA VAL A 84 2.68 3.61 2.26
C VAL A 84 1.19 3.94 2.29
N ARG A 85 0.46 3.37 3.24
CA ARG A 85 -1.01 3.32 3.25
C ARG A 85 -1.69 4.68 3.28
N GLY A 86 -1.10 5.66 3.96
CA GLY A 86 -1.61 7.02 4.10
C GLY A 86 -1.31 7.93 2.90
N ALA A 87 -0.52 7.48 1.93
CA ALA A 87 -0.14 8.27 0.76
C ALA A 87 -1.30 8.44 -0.24
N ASP A 88 -1.31 9.56 -0.97
CA ASP A 88 -2.17 9.73 -2.14
C ASP A 88 -1.88 8.64 -3.19
N SER A 89 -2.93 7.99 -3.70
CA SER A 89 -2.82 6.87 -4.65
C SER A 89 -2.22 7.27 -6.00
N ARG A 90 -2.10 8.57 -6.29
CA ARG A 90 -1.49 9.10 -7.53
C ARG A 90 -0.01 9.42 -7.36
N LEU A 91 0.52 9.28 -6.15
CA LEU A 91 1.90 9.62 -5.85
C LEU A 91 2.84 8.54 -6.40
N SER A 92 3.67 8.94 -7.37
CA SER A 92 4.59 8.05 -8.07
C SER A 92 5.97 8.69 -8.30
N SER A 93 6.99 7.84 -8.47
CA SER A 93 8.36 8.21 -8.83
C SER A 93 8.95 7.20 -9.82
N GLU A 94 10.02 7.56 -10.52
CA GLU A 94 10.73 6.64 -11.43
C GLU A 94 11.49 5.57 -10.64
N GLY A 95 12.00 5.90 -9.46
CA GLY A 95 12.59 4.92 -8.55
C GLY A 95 12.18 5.13 -7.11
N LEU A 96 11.88 4.04 -6.42
CA LEU A 96 11.40 4.04 -5.05
C LEU A 96 12.01 2.88 -4.29
N VAL A 97 12.44 3.13 -3.05
CA VAL A 97 12.68 2.08 -2.06
C VAL A 97 11.72 2.26 -0.90
N ALA A 98 11.28 1.16 -0.32
CA ALA A 98 10.34 1.19 0.80
C ALA A 98 10.61 0.06 1.81
N LEU A 99 10.22 0.33 3.06
CA LEU A 99 10.23 -0.61 4.16
C LEU A 99 8.90 -0.49 4.90
N ASN A 100 8.18 -1.60 5.00
CA ASN A 100 6.93 -1.73 5.73
C ASN A 100 7.16 -2.65 6.92
N VAL A 101 6.69 -2.28 8.10
CA VAL A 101 6.76 -3.12 9.31
C VAL A 101 5.37 -3.20 9.91
N GLU A 102 4.95 -4.41 10.31
CA GLU A 102 3.66 -4.66 10.92
C GLU A 102 3.80 -5.57 12.14
N LEU A 103 3.20 -5.17 13.26
CA LEU A 103 3.10 -5.98 14.47
C LEU A 103 1.63 -6.36 14.69
N GLU A 104 1.30 -7.61 14.42
CA GLU A 104 -0.04 -8.15 14.62
C GLU A 104 -0.19 -8.80 16.00
N ARG A 105 -1.37 -8.65 16.58
CA ARG A 105 -1.83 -9.32 17.79
C ARG A 105 -3.12 -10.06 17.51
N GLU A 106 -3.11 -11.36 17.72
CA GLU A 106 -4.31 -12.19 17.64
C GLU A 106 -5.28 -11.84 18.78
N LEU A 107 -6.51 -11.49 18.41
CA LEU A 107 -7.59 -11.14 19.34
C LEU A 107 -8.58 -12.29 19.49
N LEU A 108 -8.92 -12.96 18.38
CA LEU A 108 -9.90 -14.03 18.34
C LEU A 108 -9.53 -15.04 17.26
N THR A 109 -9.66 -16.32 17.61
CA THR A 109 -9.52 -17.45 16.67
C THR A 109 -10.70 -18.40 16.82
N ARG A 110 -11.33 -18.71 15.70
CA ARG A 110 -12.50 -19.59 15.55
C ARG A 110 -12.23 -20.58 14.41
N PRO A 111 -11.48 -21.67 14.66
CA PRO A 111 -11.03 -22.59 13.61
C PRO A 111 -12.17 -23.24 12.81
N ALA A 112 -13.32 -23.44 13.45
CA ALA A 112 -14.51 -24.03 12.84
C ALA A 112 -15.35 -23.03 12.02
N ALA A 113 -15.11 -21.71 12.16
CA ALA A 113 -15.83 -20.70 11.41
C ALA A 113 -15.26 -20.55 9.99
N HIS A 114 -16.13 -20.29 9.01
CA HIS A 114 -15.71 -19.97 7.65
C HIS A 114 -15.31 -18.49 7.53
N LEU A 115 -16.16 -17.58 7.99
CA LEU A 115 -15.90 -16.14 7.98
C LEU A 115 -15.37 -15.68 9.34
N PHE A 116 -14.47 -14.69 9.32
CA PHE A 116 -13.90 -14.10 10.53
C PHE A 116 -13.31 -15.18 11.45
N ASN A 117 -12.62 -16.15 10.84
CA ASN A 117 -12.05 -17.31 11.51
C ASN A 117 -10.83 -16.93 12.35
N ARG A 118 -10.19 -15.79 12.04
CA ARG A 118 -9.17 -15.14 12.85
C ARG A 118 -9.35 -13.63 12.76
N ILE A 119 -9.27 -12.94 13.89
CA ILE A 119 -9.27 -11.48 13.97
C ILE A 119 -7.99 -11.04 14.66
N THR A 120 -7.22 -10.18 13.99
CA THR A 120 -6.00 -9.58 14.53
C THR A 120 -6.11 -8.06 14.55
N ALA A 121 -5.61 -7.44 15.62
CA ALA A 121 -5.26 -6.03 15.58
C ALA A 121 -3.81 -5.92 15.12
N ALA A 122 -3.42 -4.83 14.47
CA ALA A 122 -2.00 -4.55 14.27
C ALA A 122 -1.68 -3.08 14.40
N ALA A 123 -0.41 -2.84 14.69
CA ALA A 123 0.25 -1.56 14.52
C ALA A 123 1.20 -1.67 13.33
N PHE A 124 1.29 -0.63 12.52
CA PHE A 124 2.18 -0.60 11.36
C PHE A 124 2.94 0.72 11.27
N GLY A 125 4.06 0.66 10.55
CA GLY A 125 4.80 1.82 10.10
C GLY A 125 5.40 1.54 8.73
N ASP A 126 5.17 2.47 7.81
CA ASP A 126 5.64 2.37 6.43
C ASP A 126 6.56 3.56 6.11
N ILE A 127 7.65 3.31 5.40
CA ILE A 127 8.61 4.34 4.99
C ILE A 127 8.95 4.12 3.52
N ALA A 128 9.00 5.20 2.75
CA ALA A 128 9.45 5.19 1.37
C ALA A 128 10.38 6.37 1.05
N HIS A 129 11.32 6.15 0.15
CA HIS A 129 12.30 7.12 -0.31
C HIS A 129 12.44 7.04 -1.83
N GLY A 130 12.27 8.16 -2.53
CA GLY A 130 12.52 8.25 -3.96
C GLY A 130 14.02 8.24 -4.23
N ILE A 131 14.46 7.36 -5.15
CA ILE A 131 15.89 7.15 -5.46
C ILE A 131 16.27 7.60 -6.88
N SER A 132 15.30 7.90 -7.75
CA SER A 132 15.58 8.39 -9.09
C SER A 132 14.37 9.11 -9.71
N GLY A 133 14.67 10.07 -10.58
CA GLY A 133 13.69 10.84 -11.38
C GLY A 133 13.32 12.21 -10.79
N PRO A 134 12.80 13.14 -11.61
CA PRO A 134 12.14 14.34 -11.10
C PRO A 134 10.83 13.92 -10.42
N ASP A 135 10.78 13.86 -9.09
CA ASP A 135 9.59 13.29 -8.46
C ASP A 135 8.33 14.20 -8.42
N ALA A 136 7.19 13.52 -8.20
CA ALA A 136 5.88 13.94 -7.68
C ALA A 136 5.10 15.03 -8.44
N ASN A 137 4.38 14.61 -9.48
CA ASN A 137 3.35 15.45 -10.09
C ASN A 137 2.08 15.57 -9.22
N LEU A 138 2.04 16.64 -8.43
CA LEU A 138 0.87 17.45 -8.02
C LEU A 138 1.23 18.96 -8.07
N GLY A 139 2.26 19.34 -8.84
CA GLY A 139 2.95 20.63 -8.70
C GLY A 139 3.85 20.70 -7.46
N ARG A 140 4.13 19.56 -6.83
CA ARG A 140 4.82 19.43 -5.53
C ARG A 140 6.25 18.94 -5.72
N GLN A 141 7.06 19.15 -4.69
CA GLN A 141 8.47 18.78 -4.67
C GLN A 141 8.69 17.28 -4.86
N PRO A 142 9.87 16.89 -5.37
CA PRO A 142 10.32 15.52 -5.40
C PRO A 142 10.01 14.74 -4.07
N LEU A 143 9.32 13.58 -4.15
CA LEU A 143 9.22 12.47 -3.21
C LEU A 143 10.59 11.96 -2.73
N ARG A 144 11.28 12.83 -2.00
CA ARG A 144 12.50 12.48 -1.30
C ARG A 144 12.21 11.51 -0.15
N PHE A 145 11.13 11.71 0.58
CA PHE A 145 10.83 10.88 1.74
C PHE A 145 9.34 10.94 2.05
N LEU A 146 8.77 9.80 2.43
CA LEU A 146 7.43 9.67 2.94
C LEU A 146 7.41 8.58 4.01
N ALA A 147 6.66 8.80 5.08
CA ALA A 147 6.46 7.80 6.10
C ALA A 147 5.04 7.93 6.66
N ASP A 148 4.48 6.81 7.09
CA ASP A 148 3.27 6.79 7.88
C ASP A 148 3.39 5.80 9.05
N ALA A 149 2.44 5.93 9.97
CA ALA A 149 2.23 4.95 11.02
C ALA A 149 0.76 4.93 11.43
N GLY A 150 0.31 3.76 11.85
CA GLY A 150 -1.09 3.59 12.18
C GLY A 150 -1.41 2.27 12.84
N VAL A 151 -2.70 2.02 12.95
CA VAL A 151 -3.26 0.78 13.51
C VAL A 151 -4.31 0.23 12.57
N GLY A 152 -4.66 -1.03 12.72
CA GLY A 152 -5.76 -1.60 11.94
C GLY A 152 -6.27 -2.91 12.47
N PHE A 153 -7.21 -3.47 11.73
CA PHE A 153 -7.77 -4.80 11.96
C PHE A 153 -7.65 -5.66 10.71
N ARG A 154 -7.37 -6.94 10.92
CA ARG A 154 -7.43 -7.96 9.87
C ARG A 154 -8.41 -9.04 10.28
N ALA A 155 -9.25 -9.44 9.35
CA ALA A 155 -10.16 -10.55 9.50
C ALA A 155 -9.84 -11.58 8.41
N ALA A 156 -9.47 -12.79 8.82
CA ALA A 156 -9.26 -13.89 7.90
C ALA A 156 -10.58 -14.64 7.64
N HIS A 157 -10.78 -15.04 6.39
CA HIS A 157 -11.97 -15.70 5.89
C HIS A 157 -11.59 -16.86 4.99
N ARG A 158 -12.49 -17.84 4.89
CA ARG A 158 -12.40 -18.95 3.96
C ARG A 158 -13.77 -19.26 3.37
N ILE A 159 -13.90 -19.16 2.05
CA ILE A 159 -15.10 -19.56 1.29
C ILE A 159 -14.69 -20.72 0.38
N GLY A 160 -15.21 -21.92 0.66
CA GLY A 160 -14.76 -23.13 -0.03
C GLY A 160 -13.26 -23.37 0.21
N GLN A 161 -12.48 -23.35 -0.87
CA GLN A 161 -11.01 -23.46 -0.84
C GLN A 161 -10.29 -22.10 -0.94
N THR A 162 -11.05 -21.01 -1.06
CA THR A 162 -10.48 -19.66 -1.21
C THR A 162 -10.33 -19.00 0.15
N GLU A 163 -9.10 -18.68 0.52
CA GLU A 163 -8.78 -17.87 1.69
C GLU A 163 -8.55 -16.42 1.29
N PHE A 164 -9.05 -15.48 2.09
CA PHE A 164 -8.81 -14.05 1.89
C PHE A 164 -8.84 -13.30 3.22
N VAL A 165 -8.30 -12.09 3.22
CA VAL A 165 -8.20 -11.25 4.41
C VAL A 165 -8.90 -9.95 4.15
N THR A 166 -9.85 -9.57 5.00
CA THR A 166 -10.37 -8.21 5.03
C THR A 166 -9.51 -7.38 5.96
N ARG A 167 -9.01 -6.24 5.49
CA ARG A 167 -8.15 -5.33 6.24
C ARG A 167 -8.78 -3.95 6.29
N PHE A 168 -8.75 -3.36 7.48
CA PHE A 168 -9.14 -1.98 7.71
C PHE A 168 -8.00 -1.32 8.49
N ASP A 169 -7.25 -0.47 7.81
CA ASP A 169 -6.09 0.23 8.37
C ASP A 169 -6.42 1.71 8.56
N PHE A 170 -5.86 2.31 9.61
CA PHE A 170 -6.02 3.70 9.97
C PHE A 170 -4.64 4.35 10.04
N PRO A 171 -4.13 4.96 8.96
CA PRO A 171 -2.89 5.73 8.97
C PRO A 171 -3.11 7.01 9.79
N LEU A 172 -2.67 6.99 11.06
CA LEU A 172 -2.93 8.08 11.99
C LEU A 172 -1.90 9.20 11.86
N VAL A 173 -0.68 8.87 11.47
CA VAL A 173 0.43 9.81 11.32
C VAL A 173 1.01 9.68 9.91
N VAL A 174 1.21 10.80 9.22
CA VAL A 174 1.89 10.88 7.93
C VAL A 174 2.93 12.00 7.99
N SER A 175 4.16 11.73 7.57
CA SER A 175 5.27 12.69 7.67
C SER A 175 5.09 13.92 6.77
N ARG A 176 4.36 13.77 5.66
CA ARG A 176 4.05 14.82 4.69
C ARG A 176 2.55 14.84 4.43
N ALA A 177 1.83 15.63 5.22
CA ALA A 177 0.37 15.76 5.10
C ALA A 177 -0.03 16.26 3.69
N GLU A 178 0.83 17.06 3.05
CA GLU A 178 0.62 17.51 1.68
C GLU A 178 0.76 16.39 0.64
N LEU A 179 1.17 15.18 1.00
CA LEU A 179 1.21 14.01 0.13
C LEU A 179 0.26 12.89 0.57
N ALA A 180 -0.56 13.16 1.59
CA ALA A 180 -1.52 12.20 2.12
C ALA A 180 -2.78 12.10 1.24
N GLN A 181 -3.52 11.01 1.38
CA GLN A 181 -4.72 10.71 0.58
C GLN A 181 -5.90 11.68 0.81
N ASP A 182 -5.91 12.41 1.91
CA ASP A 182 -6.97 13.32 2.38
C ASP A 182 -6.68 14.78 2.02
N VAL A 183 -6.36 15.06 0.75
CA VAL A 183 -6.02 16.41 0.25
C VAL A 183 -7.22 17.37 0.43
N GLY A 184 -7.39 17.92 1.63
CA GLY A 184 -8.52 18.75 2.04
C GLY A 184 -8.57 19.10 3.54
N SER A 185 -7.99 18.28 4.43
CA SER A 185 -8.06 18.45 5.90
C SER A 185 -6.79 19.06 6.54
N GLY A 186 -6.21 20.08 5.91
CA GLY A 186 -5.13 20.90 6.50
C GLY A 186 -3.75 20.23 6.59
N ASP A 187 -2.73 21.01 6.97
CA ASP A 187 -1.32 20.59 7.05
C ASP A 187 -1.00 19.72 8.30
N GLN A 188 -1.97 18.96 8.79
CA GLN A 188 -1.81 18.18 10.01
C GLN A 188 -1.22 16.80 9.70
N SER A 189 -0.02 16.56 10.24
CA SER A 189 0.64 15.25 10.18
C SER A 189 -0.14 14.16 10.91
N VAL A 190 -1.03 14.52 11.83
CA VAL A 190 -1.94 13.62 12.53
C VAL A 190 -3.37 13.89 12.08
N ASP A 191 -4.03 12.90 11.49
CA ASP A 191 -5.44 13.02 11.08
C ASP A 191 -6.12 11.64 11.04
N PHE A 192 -7.45 11.64 11.01
CA PHE A 192 -8.24 10.43 10.81
C PHE A 192 -8.27 10.04 9.33
N ARG A 193 -7.48 9.02 9.00
CA ARG A 193 -7.46 8.41 7.67
C ARG A 193 -7.83 6.95 7.80
N TRP A 194 -8.39 6.38 6.73
CA TRP A 194 -8.70 4.96 6.67
C TRP A 194 -8.38 4.39 5.29
N THR A 195 -8.01 3.12 5.25
CA THR A 195 -7.86 2.34 4.02
C THR A 195 -8.43 0.94 4.21
N PHE A 196 -8.84 0.34 3.09
CA PHE A 196 -9.50 -0.96 3.07
C PHE A 196 -8.86 -1.89 2.03
N SER A 197 -8.76 -3.18 2.32
CA SER A 197 -8.19 -4.16 1.40
C SER A 197 -8.79 -5.55 1.59
N PHE A 198 -8.85 -6.35 0.53
CA PHE A 198 -9.14 -7.79 0.59
C PHE A 198 -7.88 -8.67 0.53
N GLN A 199 -6.71 -8.07 0.66
CA GLN A 199 -5.43 -8.74 0.57
C GLN A 199 -4.60 -8.55 1.85
N PRO A 200 -3.70 -9.50 2.17
CA PRO A 200 -2.69 -9.32 3.21
C PRO A 200 -1.85 -8.06 2.97
N ALA A 201 -1.23 -7.50 4.00
CA ALA A 201 -0.41 -6.30 3.85
C ALA A 201 0.79 -6.51 2.89
N PHE A 202 1.33 -7.73 2.87
CA PHE A 202 2.45 -8.23 2.05
C PHE A 202 2.64 -9.74 2.26
#